data_AF-A0A8T6V238-F1
#
_entry.id   AF-A0A8T6V238-F1
#
_cell.length_a   1.000
_cell.length_b   1.000
_cell.length_c   1.000
_cell.angle_alpha   90.00
_cell.angle_beta   90.00
_cell.angle_gamma   90.00
#
_symmetry.space_group_name_H-M   'P 1'
#
loop_
_entity.id
_entity.type
_entity.pdbx_description
1 polymer ?
#
loop_
_entity_poly.entity_id
_entity_poly.type
_entity_poly.pdbx_seq_one_letter_code
_entity_poly.pdbx_strand_id
1 'polypeptide(L)' 'MKVFDGKKAAEEYMSSHTLTFSTPELTLMRYSYWLGDMVPDPENKEKAVPRLTNFIEERDFAPTPVIDEDKYE' A
#
# COMPACT_ATOMS: atom_id res chain seq x y z
N MET A 1 1.61 8.74 -11.50
CA MET A 1 0.41 8.02 -11.02
C MET A 1 0.58 7.69 -9.54
N LYS A 2 -0.47 7.79 -8.73
CA LYS A 2 -0.45 7.36 -7.33
C LYS A 2 -0.58 5.84 -7.27
N VAL A 3 0.41 5.15 -6.70
CA VAL A 3 0.47 3.69 -6.63
C VAL A 3 0.53 3.28 -5.17
N PHE A 4 -0.29 2.31 -4.79
CA PHE A 4 -0.29 1.75 -3.44
C PHE A 4 0.76 0.64 -3.30
N ASP A 5 1.68 0.78 -2.34
CA ASP A 5 2.62 -0.28 -1.95
C ASP A 5 1.98 -1.23 -0.93
N GLY A 6 1.20 -2.18 -1.46
CA GLY A 6 0.55 -3.20 -0.65
C GLY A 6 1.52 -4.16 0.04
N LYS A 7 2.74 -4.33 -0.50
CA LYS A 7 3.74 -5.21 0.12
C LYS A 7 4.26 -4.60 1.41
N LYS A 8 4.70 -3.34 1.36
CA LYS A 8 5.18 -2.61 2.54
C LYS A 8 4.09 -2.51 3.60
N ALA A 9 2.86 -2.20 3.20
CA ALA A 9 1.72 -2.14 4.11
C ALA A 9 1.45 -3.48 4.81
N ALA A 10 1.51 -4.60 4.07
CA ALA A 10 1.34 -5.92 4.65
C ALA A 10 2.50 -6.30 5.59
N GLU A 11 3.75 -6.03 5.20
CA GLU A 11 4.92 -6.29 6.05
C GLU A 11 4.83 -5.54 7.39
N GLU A 12 4.44 -4.26 7.37
CA GLU A 12 4.26 -3.45 8.57
C GLU A 12 3.08 -3.94 9.44
N TYR A 13 1.99 -4.36 8.82
CA TYR A 13 0.87 -4.96 9.55
C TYR A 13 1.31 -6.23 10.29
N MET A 14 2.00 -7.13 9.59
CA MET A 14 2.43 -8.42 10.14
C MET A 14 3.54 -8.28 11.19
N SER A 15 4.38 -7.23 11.10
CA SER A 15 5.40 -6.97 12.12
C SER A 15 4.83 -6.37 13.41
N SER A 16 3.68 -5.70 13.33
CA SER A 16 3.05 -5.01 14.47
C SER A 16 1.90 -5.80 15.11
N HIS A 17 1.35 -6.80 14.42
CA HIS A 17 0.20 -7.58 14.89
C HIS A 17 0.56 -9.06 15.07
N THR A 18 0.25 -9.60 16.24
CA THR A 18 0.37 -11.04 16.50
C THR A 18 -0.68 -11.82 15.70
N LEU A 19 -0.23 -12.80 14.94
CA LEU A 19 -1.07 -13.60 14.03
C LEU A 19 -1.68 -14.86 14.68
N THR A 20 -1.68 -14.93 16.01
CA THR A 20 -2.08 -16.12 16.74
C THR A 20 -3.52 -16.54 16.41
N PHE A 21 -3.65 -17.77 15.89
CA PHE A 21 -4.90 -18.48 15.62
C PHE A 21 -6.01 -17.64 14.94
N SER A 22 -5.65 -16.88 13.90
CA SER A 22 -6.62 -16.20 13.05
C SER A 22 -6.82 -16.94 11.73
N THR A 23 -8.07 -16.99 11.25
CA THR A 23 -8.36 -17.46 9.89
C THR A 23 -7.87 -16.40 8.90
N PRO A 24 -7.49 -16.78 7.66
CA PRO A 24 -7.09 -15.82 6.64
C PRO A 24 -8.11 -14.68 6.43
N GLU A 25 -9.40 -15.02 6.48
CA GLU A 25 -10.51 -14.08 6.38
C GLU A 25 -10.48 -13.01 7.49
N LEU A 26 -10.27 -13.45 8.73
CA LEU A 26 -10.18 -12.56 9.88
C LEU A 26 -8.94 -11.67 9.82
N THR A 27 -7.80 -12.22 9.38
CA THR A 27 -6.57 -11.46 9.16
C THR A 27 -6.78 -10.37 8.10
N LEU A 28 -7.40 -10.71 6.97
CA LEU A 28 -7.68 -9.75 5.89
C LEU A 28 -8.64 -8.65 6.34
N MET A 29 -9.68 -9.01 7.09
CA MET A 29 -10.63 -8.03 7.63
C MET A 29 -9.93 -7.05 8.59
N ARG A 30 -9.09 -7.57 9.51
CA ARG A 30 -8.34 -6.73 10.46
C ARG A 30 -7.31 -5.84 9.75
N TYR A 31 -6.61 -6.38 8.75
CA TYR A 31 -5.69 -5.60 7.92
C TYR A 31 -6.41 -4.46 7.19
N SER A 32 -7.59 -4.75 6.61
CA SER A 32 -8.40 -3.75 5.91
C SER A 32 -8.87 -2.62 6.84
N TYR A 33 -9.32 -2.96 8.05
CA TYR A 33 -9.67 -1.96 9.07
C TYR A 33 -8.45 -1.14 9.51
N TRP A 34 -7.31 -1.79 9.75
CA TRP A 34 -6.08 -1.13 10.17
C TRP A 34 -5.56 -0.11 9.15
N LEU A 35 -5.74 -0.35 7.84
CA LEU A 35 -5.45 0.63 6.79
C LEU A 35 -6.38 1.85 6.82
N GLY A 36 -7.61 1.68 7.30
CA GLY A 36 -8.60 2.74 7.45
C GLY A 36 -8.42 3.59 8.71
N ASP A 37 -7.58 3.17 9.66
CA ASP A 37 -7.32 3.91 10.89
C ASP A 37 -6.79 5.32 10.59
N MET A 38 -7.34 6.31 11.27
CA MET A 38 -6.87 7.69 11.18
C MET A 38 -5.56 7.83 11.97
N VAL A 39 -4.48 8.17 11.29
CA VAL A 39 -3.16 8.40 11.88
C VAL A 39 -2.72 9.85 11.66
N PRO A 40 -1.83 10.39 12.51
CA PRO A 40 -1.24 11.70 12.25
C PRO A 40 -0.55 11.71 10.89
N ASP A 41 -0.84 12.73 10.09
CA ASP A 41 -0.21 12.91 8.80
C ASP A 41 1.30 13.14 9.00
N PRO A 42 2.17 12.36 8.33
CA PRO A 42 3.63 12.51 8.45
C PRO A 42 4.12 13.88 7.99
N GLU A 43 3.41 14.56 7.08
CA GLU A 43 3.76 15.89 6.59
C GLU A 43 3.11 17.00 7.43
N ASN A 44 1.93 16.75 8.01
CA ASN A 44 1.23 17.71 8.86
C ASN A 44 0.59 17.04 10.09
N LYS A 45 1.31 17.05 11.21
CA LYS A 45 0.86 16.42 12.47
C LYS A 45 -0.45 16.97 13.06
N GLU A 46 -0.94 18.12 12.60
CA GLU A 46 -2.24 18.69 13.03
C GLU A 46 -3.43 18.05 12.30
N LYS A 47 -3.16 17.28 11.23
CA LYS A 47 -4.17 16.57 10.45
C LYS A 47 -4.07 15.08 10.68
N ALA A 48 -5.23 14.43 10.72
CA ALA A 48 -5.32 12.99 10.71
C ALA A 48 -5.74 12.54 9.30
N VAL A 49 -5.05 11.55 8.77
CA VAL A 49 -5.30 10.95 7.45
C VAL A 49 -5.46 9.43 7.60
N PRO A 50 -6.21 8.75 6.71
CA PRO A 50 -6.27 7.29 6.73
C PRO A 50 -4.88 6.70 6.54
N ARG A 51 -4.48 5.71 7.35
CA ARG A 51 -3.15 5.09 7.30
C ARG A 51 -2.74 4.65 5.89
N LEU A 52 -3.72 4.23 5.08
CA LEU A 52 -3.54 3.92 3.65
C LEU A 52 -2.70 4.97 2.91
N THR A 53 -2.88 6.27 3.20
CA THR A 53 -2.16 7.35 2.50
C THR A 53 -0.65 7.28 2.68
N ASN A 54 -0.16 6.70 3.78
CA ASN A 54 1.27 6.57 4.07
C ASN A 54 1.96 5.52 3.18
N PHE A 55 1.20 4.72 2.46
CA PHE A 55 1.67 3.67 1.57
C PHE A 55 1.41 3.99 0.09
N ILE A 56 0.99 5.22 -0.22
CA ILE A 56 0.80 5.68 -1.59
C ILE A 56 2.07 6.40 -2.04
N GLU A 57 2.71 5.87 -3.07
CA GLU A 57 3.88 6.49 -3.71
C GLU A 57 3.48 7.17 -5.02
N GLU A 58 4.09 8.32 -5.29
CA GLU A 58 4.03 8.92 -6.62
C GLU A 58 5.08 8.27 -7.52
N ARG A 59 4.62 7.57 -8.55
CA ARG A 59 5.50 7.00 -9.58
C ARG A 59 5.30 7.71 -10.90
N ASP A 60 6.38 8.25 -11.45
CA ASP A 60 6.46 8.67 -12.84
C ASP A 60 6.72 7.45 -13.71
N PHE A 61 5.67 6.96 -14.36
CA PHE A 61 5.85 6.06 -15.49
C PHE A 61 6.22 6.92 -16.69
N ALA A 62 7.51 6.98 -17.02
CA ALA A 62 7.89 7.31 -18.39
C ALA A 62 7.20 6.26 -19.29
N PRO A 63 6.51 6.67 -20.37
CA PRO A 63 5.86 5.71 -21.27
C PRO A 63 6.93 4.72 -21.73
N THR A 64 6.79 3.46 -21.35
CA THR A 64 7.60 2.38 -21.91
C THR A 64 7.40 2.44 -23.42
N PRO A 65 8.46 2.57 -24.23
CA PRO A 65 8.31 2.39 -25.66
C PRO A 65 7.73 0.99 -25.84
N VAL A 66 6.52 0.92 -26.37
CA VAL A 66 5.97 -0.33 -26.89
C VAL A 66 6.93 -0.71 -28.00
N ILE A 67 7.83 -1.66 -27.73
CA ILE A 67 8.62 -2.29 -28.77
C ILE A 67 7.60 -3.13 -29.53
N ASP A 68 7.18 -2.65 -30.70
CA ASP A 68 6.47 -3.48 -31.67
C ASP A 68 7.39 -4.67 -31.98
N GLU A 69 7.05 -5.87 -31.48
CA GLU A 69 7.78 -7.10 -31.77
C GLU A 69 7.72 -7.47 -33.27
N ASP A 70 6.93 -6.73 -34.07
CA ASP A 70 6.76 -6.88 -35.52
C ASP A 70 7.88 -6.24 -36.37
N LYS A 71 8.92 -5.64 -35.76
CA LYS A 71 10.10 -5.13 -36.49
C LYS A 71 11.41 -5.68 -35.95
N TYR A 72 11.65 -6.96 -36.18
CA TYR A 72 12.99 -7.48 -36.40
C TYR A 72 13.27 -7.41 -37.92
N GLU A 73 14.07 -6.43 -38.35
CA GLU A 73 14.79 -6.48 -39.64
C GLU A 73 16.08 -7.29 -39.49
#